data_AF-A0A4R8V123-F1
#
_entry.id   AF-A0A4R8V123-F1
#
_cell.length_a   1.000
_cell.length_b   1.000
_cell.length_c   1.000
_cell.angle_alpha   90.00
_cell.angle_beta   90.00
_cell.angle_gamma   90.00
#
_symmetry.space_group_name_H-M   'P 1'
#
loop_
_entity.id
_entity.type
_entity.pdbx_description
1 polymer ?
#
loop_
_entity_poly.entity_id
_entity_poly.type
_entity_poly.pdbx_seq_one_letter_code
_entity_poly.pdbx_strand_id
1 'polypeptide(L)' 'MDIELWWPKLTPSTREWLMQNNGDAVPPRIVAEIIRAGGEVEPDSETEQSGTYLSDDDVDWIETVANEEEPS' A
#
# COMPACT_ATOMS: atom_id res chain seq x y z
N MET A 1 11.41 0.65 1.43
CA MET A 1 11.37 2.14 1.52
C MET A 1 10.35 2.45 2.60
N ASP A 2 10.58 3.41 3.48
CA ASP A 2 9.65 3.65 4.60
C ASP A 2 8.33 4.28 4.12
N ILE A 3 7.20 3.62 4.39
CA ILE A 3 5.85 4.05 4.00
C ILE A 3 5.47 5.42 4.54
N GLU A 4 5.99 5.78 5.70
CA GLU A 4 5.81 7.10 6.30
C GLU A 4 6.29 8.24 5.38
N LEU A 5 7.29 7.97 4.51
CA LEU A 5 7.87 8.97 3.63
C LEU A 5 7.08 9.20 2.33
N TRP A 6 6.28 8.22 1.89
CA TRP A 6 5.54 8.31 0.63
C TRP A 6 4.02 8.36 0.83
N TRP A 7 3.49 7.81 1.92
CA TRP A 7 2.08 7.88 2.30
C TRP A 7 1.47 9.30 2.24
N PRO A 8 2.08 10.35 2.82
CA PRO A 8 1.49 11.70 2.79
C PRO A 8 1.45 12.33 1.40
N LYS A 9 2.19 11.77 0.42
CA LYS A 9 2.20 12.26 -0.97
C LYS A 9 1.06 11.66 -1.80
N LEU A 10 0.39 10.63 -1.29
CA LEU A 10 -0.75 10.01 -1.95
C LEU A 10 -2.00 10.89 -1.84
N THR A 11 -2.81 10.83 -2.89
CA THR A 11 -4.14 11.39 -2.91
C THR A 11 -5.00 10.78 -1.80
N PRO A 12 -5.96 11.54 -1.24
CA PRO A 12 -6.87 11.03 -0.22
C PRO A 12 -7.62 9.76 -0.66
N SER A 13 -8.07 9.71 -1.92
CA SER A 13 -8.78 8.55 -2.47
C SER A 13 -7.89 7.30 -2.58
N THR A 14 -6.59 7.47 -2.87
CA THR A 14 -5.65 6.35 -2.89
C THR A 14 -5.38 5.84 -1.48
N ARG A 15 -5.20 6.73 -0.49
CA ARG A 15 -5.07 6.33 0.92
C ARG A 15 -6.31 5.60 1.42
N GLU A 16 -7.50 6.11 1.11
CA GLU A 16 -8.78 5.47 1.46
C GLU A 16 -8.90 4.07 0.86
N TRP A 17 -8.53 3.90 -0.42
CA TRP A 17 -8.54 2.59 -1.05
C TRP A 17 -7.56 1.62 -0.37
N LEU A 18 -6.33 2.08 -0.09
CA LEU A 18 -5.30 1.27 0.55
C LEU A 18 -5.72 0.85 1.97
N MET A 19 -6.30 1.75 2.77
CA MET A 19 -6.82 1.41 4.10
C MET A 19 -7.94 0.36 4.07
N GLN A 20 -8.68 0.23 2.97
CA GLN A 20 -9.79 -0.72 2.85
C GLN A 20 -9.41 -2.03 2.14
N ASN A 21 -8.31 -2.07 1.38
CA ASN A 21 -7.97 -3.15 0.45
C ASN A 21 -6.45 -3.44 0.43
N ASN A 22 -5.72 -3.21 1.53
CA ASN A 22 -4.25 -3.40 1.60
C ASN A 22 -3.79 -4.85 1.38
N GLY A 23 -4.66 -5.84 1.64
CA GLY A 23 -4.40 -7.26 1.34
C GLY A 23 -4.75 -7.71 -0.09
N ASP A 24 -5.32 -6.82 -0.91
CA ASP A 24 -5.73 -7.13 -2.28
C ASP A 24 -4.68 -6.69 -3.32
N ALA A 25 -4.77 -7.26 -4.52
CA ALA A 25 -3.94 -6.85 -5.65
C ALA A 25 -4.14 -5.36 -5.98
N VAL A 26 -3.06 -4.60 -5.96
CA VAL A 26 -3.06 -3.15 -6.15
C VAL A 26 -3.35 -2.80 -7.61
N PRO A 27 -4.41 -2.01 -7.91
CA PRO A 27 -4.74 -1.60 -9.25
C PRO A 27 -3.62 -0.78 -9.92
N PRO A 28 -3.39 -0.90 -11.24
CA PRO A 28 -2.30 -0.22 -11.93
C PRO A 28 -2.24 1.31 -11.73
N ARG A 29 -3.40 1.95 -11.54
CA ARG A 29 -3.48 3.39 -11.26
C ARG A 29 -2.87 3.77 -9.91
N ILE A 30 -3.06 2.93 -8.90
CA ILE A 30 -2.57 3.13 -7.54
C ILE A 30 -1.08 2.75 -7.49
N VAL A 31 -0.68 1.67 -8.16
CA VAL A 31 0.74 1.35 -8.38
C VAL A 31 1.50 2.54 -8.97
N ALA A 32 0.99 3.12 -10.06
CA ALA A 32 1.65 4.26 -10.69
C ALA A 32 1.78 5.47 -9.75
N GLU A 33 0.82 5.66 -8.83
CA GLU A 33 0.88 6.72 -7.83
C GLU A 33 1.88 6.43 -6.70
N ILE A 34 1.89 5.20 -6.19
CA ILE A 34 2.86 4.72 -5.19
C ILE A 34 4.29 4.91 -5.71
N ILE A 35 4.58 4.44 -6.93
CA ILE A 35 5.90 4.61 -7.56
C ILE A 35 6.27 6.09 -7.73
N ARG A 36 5.32 6.96 -8.10
CA ARG A 36 5.55 8.42 -8.20
C ARG A 36 5.82 9.07 -6.85
N ALA A 37 5.20 8.57 -5.78
CA ALA A 37 5.42 9.02 -4.41
C ALA A 37 6.77 8.53 -3.84
N GLY A 38 7.38 7.56 -4.51
CA GLY A 38 8.63 6.92 -4.12
C GLY A 38 8.45 5.62 -3.31
N GLY A 39 7.23 5.08 -3.22
CA GLY A 39 6.98 3.77 -2.64
C GLY A 39 7.33 2.64 -3.61
N GLU A 40 7.20 1.41 -3.14
CA GLU A 40 7.48 0.18 -3.89
C GLU A 40 6.27 -0.76 -3.82
N VAL A 41 6.11 -1.61 -4.83
CA VAL A 41 5.14 -2.72 -4.83
C VAL A 41 5.84 -3.94 -5.39
N GLU A 42 5.47 -5.12 -4.90
CA GLU A 42 6.11 -6.36 -5.28
C GLU A 42 5.20 -7.16 -6.21
N PRO A 43 5.74 -7.74 -7.31
CA PRO A 43 4.98 -8.69 -8.10
C PRO A 43 4.80 -9.99 -7.29
N ASP A 44 3.57 -10.50 -7.28
CA ASP A 44 3.32 -11.78 -6.64
C ASP A 44 4.08 -12.89 -7.38
N SER A 45 4.99 -13.52 -6.64
CA SER A 45 5.87 -14.56 -7.17
C SER A 45 5.31 -15.97 -6.95
N GLU A 46 4.19 -16.10 -6.24
CA GLU A 46 3.68 -17.38 -5.73
C GLU A 46 2.34 -17.81 -6.36
N THR A 47 1.63 -16.91 -7.04
CA THR A 47 0.32 -17.19 -7.66
C THR A 47 0.36 -17.07 -9.18
N GLU A 48 -0.44 -17.90 -9.87
CA GLU A 48 -0.63 -17.84 -11.33
C GLU A 48 -1.36 -16.54 -11.79
N GLN A 49 -1.82 -15.72 -10.85
CA GLN A 49 -2.48 -14.45 -11.12
C GLN A 49 -1.44 -13.32 -11.01
N SER A 50 -1.04 -12.79 -12.16
CA SER A 50 -0.12 -11.64 -12.21
C SER A 50 -0.75 -10.41 -11.54
N GLY A 51 -0.36 -10.14 -10.29
CA GLY A 51 -0.76 -8.99 -9.51
C GLY A 51 0.44 -8.32 -8.85
N THR A 52 0.29 -7.05 -8.50
CA THR A 52 1.25 -6.29 -7.69
C THR A 52 0.65 -6.04 -6.33
N TYR A 53 1.40 -6.30 -5.28
CA TYR A 53 0.96 -6.25 -3.90
C TYR A 53 1.86 -5.30 -3.11
N LEU A 54 1.36 -4.82 -1.97
CA LEU A 54 2.20 -4.16 -0.98
C LEU A 54 3.07 -5.22 -0.29
N SER A 55 4.22 -4.80 0.24
CA SER A 55 4.99 -5.65 1.16
C SER A 55 4.22 -5.84 2.47
N ASP A 56 4.48 -6.93 3.19
CA ASP A 56 3.89 -7.17 4.52
C ASP A 56 4.12 -5.98 5.48
N ASP A 57 5.32 -5.38 5.47
CA ASP A 57 5.62 -4.20 6.29
C ASP A 57 4.73 -2.99 5.96
N ASP A 58 4.44 -2.76 4.67
CA ASP A 58 3.56 -1.67 4.23
C ASP A 58 2.10 -1.96 4.58
N VAL A 59 1.68 -3.24 4.51
CA VAL A 59 0.34 -3.68 4.92
C VAL A 59 0.12 -3.45 6.42
N ASP A 60 1.03 -3.95 7.27
CA ASP A 60 0.97 -3.83 8.73
C ASP A 60 0.90 -2.36 9.20
N TRP A 61 1.71 -1.50 8.57
CA TRP A 61 1.66 -0.07 8.85
C TRP A 61 0.31 0.55 8.47
N ILE A 62 -0.25 0.18 7.31
CA ILE A 62 -1.57 0.67 6.87
C ILE A 62 -2.67 0.17 7.81
N GLU A 63 -2.61 -1.08 8.29
CA GLU A 63 -3.58 -1.61 9.27
C GLU A 63 -3.53 -0.79 10.57
N THR A 64 -2.34 -0.47 11.06
CA THR A 64 -2.15 0.38 12.25
C THR A 64 -2.78 1.76 12.05
N VAL A 65 -2.56 2.39 10.89
CA VAL A 65 -3.13 3.70 10.56
C VAL A 65 -4.64 3.64 10.34
N ALA A 66 -5.15 2.57 9.71
CA ALA A 66 -6.57 2.40 9.40
C ALA A 66 -7.41 2.13 10.64
N ASN A 67 -6.87 1.41 11.63
CA ASN A 67 -7.56 1.10 12.87
C ASN A 67 -7.53 2.26 13.91
N GLU A 68 -6.88 3.39 13.59
CA GLU A 68 -6.61 4.50 14.54
C GLU A 68 -5.94 4.02 15.85
N GLU A 69 -5.25 2.89 15.82
CA GLU A 69 -4.60 2.34 17.01
C GLU A 69 -3.36 3.17 17.32
N GLU A 70 -3.38 3.88 18.46
CA GLU A 70 -2.14 4.45 19.01
C GLU A 70 -1.20 3.27 19.33
N PRO A 71 0.06 3.26 18.84
CA PRO A 71 1.01 2.22 19.22
C PRO A 71 1.16 2.23 20.74
N SER A 72 0.88 1.09 21.39
CA SER A 72 0.95 0.95 22.86
C SER A 72 2.38 0.93 23.38
#